data_AF-A0A4Q3SEH0-F1
#
_entry.id   AF-A0A4Q3SEH0-F1
#
_cell.length_a   1.000
_cell.length_b   1.000
_cell.length_c   1.000
_cell.angle_alpha   90.00
_cell.angle_beta   90.00
_cell.angle_gamma   90.00
#
_symmetry.space_group_name_H-M   'P 1'
#
loop_
_entity.id
_entity.type
_entity.pdbx_description
1 polymer ?
#
loop_
_entity_poly.entity_id
_entity_poly.type
_entity_poly.pdbx_seq_one_letter_code
_entity_poly.pdbx_strand_id
1 'polypeptide(L)' 'VSLVGLPPGDFPTPIFDVVLKRITVRGSIVGTRRDLAEAIAFAADGKVKATVTARPLSEVNAVLDDLRAGRIEGRVALTP' A
#
# COMPACT_ATOMS: atom_id res chain seq x y z
N VAL A 1 10.95 -1.08 -12.03
CA VAL A 1 9.55 -1.14 -11.55
C VAL A 1 9.52 -1.89 -10.23
N SER A 2 8.78 -1.36 -9.24
CA SER A 2 8.59 -2.02 -7.94
C SER A 2 7.20 -2.62 -7.85
N LEU A 3 7.10 -3.90 -7.52
CA LEU A 3 5.85 -4.62 -7.31
C LEU A 3 5.49 -4.56 -5.82
N VAL A 4 4.39 -3.87 -5.50
CA VAL A 4 3.90 -3.68 -4.11
C VAL A 4 2.46 -4.18 -3.90
N GLY A 5 1.78 -4.56 -4.98
CA GLY A 5 0.44 -5.18 -4.94
C GLY A 5 0.53 -6.71 -4.97
N LEU A 6 -0.48 -7.37 -4.41
CA LEU A 6 -0.58 -8.84 -4.33
C LEU A 6 -1.91 -9.33 -4.93
N PRO A 7 -2.16 -9.15 -6.24
CA PRO A 7 -3.29 -9.80 -6.90
C PRO A 7 -3.09 -11.33 -6.92
N PRO A 8 -4.16 -12.14 -6.94
CA PRO A 8 -4.03 -13.58 -7.09
C PRO A 8 -3.49 -13.95 -8.49
N GLY A 9 -2.75 -15.07 -8.56
CA GLY A 9 -2.25 -15.65 -9.83
C GLY A 9 -0.79 -15.29 -10.14
N ASP A 10 -0.42 -15.47 -11.41
CA ASP A 10 0.94 -15.24 -11.91
C ASP A 10 1.07 -13.88 -12.61
N PHE A 11 2.30 -13.35 -12.64
CA PHE A 11 2.67 -12.14 -13.37
C PHE A 11 3.64 -12.48 -14.51
N PRO A 12 3.15 -12.87 -15.70
CA PRO A 12 4.03 -13.22 -16.82
C PRO A 12 4.78 -11.99 -17.33
N THR A 13 6.09 -12.14 -17.58
CA THR A 13 6.95 -11.05 -18.08
C THR A 13 7.66 -11.45 -19.36
N PRO A 14 7.71 -10.57 -20.39
CA PRO A 14 8.35 -10.88 -21.67
C PRO A 14 9.88 -10.83 -21.56
N ILE A 15 10.52 -12.01 -21.53
CA ILE A 15 11.97 -12.16 -21.28
C ILE A 15 12.83 -11.34 -22.25
N PHE A 16 12.53 -11.39 -23.55
CA PHE A 16 13.32 -10.69 -24.58
C PHE A 16 13.39 -9.18 -24.32
N ASP A 17 12.24 -8.57 -24.03
CA ASP A 17 12.13 -7.14 -23.75
C ASP A 17 12.81 -6.76 -22.44
N VAL A 18 12.65 -7.58 -21.40
CA VAL A 18 13.30 -7.36 -20.10
C VAL A 18 14.81 -7.32 -20.25
N VAL A 19 15.39 -8.24 -21.03
CA VAL A 19 16.84 -8.29 -21.27
C VAL A 19 17.29 -7.16 -22.18
N LEU A 20 16.67 -6.99 -23.36
CA LEU A 20 17.10 -6.01 -24.35
C LEU A 20 17.02 -4.57 -23.83
N LYS A 21 15.96 -4.26 -23.08
CA LYS A 21 15.73 -2.93 -22.48
C LYS A 21 16.33 -2.78 -21.08
N ARG A 22 16.98 -3.83 -20.55
CA ARG A 22 17.56 -3.86 -19.19
C ARG A 22 16.57 -3.44 -18.10
N ILE A 23 15.35 -3.97 -18.16
CA ILE A 23 14.28 -3.64 -17.20
C ILE A 23 14.56 -4.35 -15.88
N THR A 24 14.60 -3.59 -14.78
CA THR A 24 14.64 -4.16 -13.41
C THR A 24 13.24 -4.28 -12.84
N VAL A 25 12.85 -5.50 -12.45
CA VAL A 25 11.63 -5.80 -11.70
C VAL A 25 12.03 -6.21 -10.29
N ARG A 26 11.46 -5.57 -9.26
CA ARG A 26 11.76 -5.86 -7.85
C ARG A 26 10.47 -5.95 -7.04
N GLY A 27 10.30 -7.05 -6.30
CA GLY A 27 9.26 -7.13 -5.26
C GLY A 27 9.69 -6.33 -4.03
N SER A 28 8.73 -5.65 -3.39
CA SER A 28 8.94 -4.97 -2.11
C SER A 28 7.73 -5.19 -1.22
N ILE A 29 7.99 -5.76 -0.04
CA ILE A 29 6.98 -6.00 0.99
C ILE A 29 7.43 -5.28 2.25
N VAL A 30 6.52 -4.47 2.81
CA VAL A 30 6.72 -3.69 4.04
C VAL A 30 8.06 -2.92 4.04
N GLY A 31 8.60 -2.62 5.22
CA GLY A 31 9.91 -2.00 5.41
C GLY A 31 10.54 -2.48 6.72
N THR A 32 11.80 -2.15 6.91
CA THR A 32 12.50 -2.37 8.17
C THR A 32 12.02 -1.41 9.26
N ARG A 33 12.40 -1.67 10.51
CA ARG A 33 12.11 -0.75 11.63
C ARG A 33 12.73 0.62 11.41
N ARG A 34 13.89 0.69 10.75
CA ARG A 34 14.54 1.95 10.39
C ARG A 34 13.73 2.72 9.36
N ASP A 35 13.26 2.04 8.32
CA ASP A 35 12.42 2.65 7.28
C ASP A 35 11.12 3.23 7.88
N LEU A 36 10.53 2.54 8.86
CA LEU A 36 9.37 3.05 9.59
C LEU A 36 9.69 4.32 10.39
N ALA A 37 10.82 4.36 11.10
CA ALA A 37 11.23 5.53 11.87
C ALA A 37 11.44 6.75 10.96
N GLU A 38 12.07 6.55 9.80
CA GLU A 38 12.26 7.58 8.78
C GLU A 38 10.91 8.04 8.19
N ALA A 39 10.01 7.11 7.88
CA ALA A 39 8.67 7.41 7.37
C ALA A 39 7.83 8.23 8.36
N ILE A 40 7.87 7.90 9.65
CA ILE A 40 7.19 8.65 10.71
C ILE A 40 7.79 10.05 10.84
N ALA A 41 9.12 10.19 10.74
CA ALA A 41 9.76 11.50 10.77
C ALA A 41 9.28 12.39 9.61
N PHE A 42 9.17 11.86 8.39
CA PHE A 42 8.59 12.61 7.26
C PHE A 42 7.14 13.05 7.50
N ALA A 43 6.33 12.21 8.15
CA ALA A 43 4.95 12.55 8.49
C ALA A 43 4.90 13.63 9.60
N ALA A 44 5.74 13.51 10.63
CA ALA A 44 5.85 14.50 11.71
C ALA A 44 6.32 15.87 11.21
N ASP A 45 7.24 15.90 10.25
CA ASP A 45 7.70 17.10 9.55
C ASP A 45 6.64 17.68 8.59
N GLY A 46 5.49 17.03 8.43
CA GLY A 46 4.41 17.46 7.53
C GLY A 46 4.72 17.30 6.04
N LYS A 47 5.82 16.63 5.69
CA LYS A 47 6.25 16.38 4.30
C LYS A 47 5.38 15.33 3.61
N VAL A 48 4.73 14.48 4.39
CA VAL A 48 3.75 13.47 3.94
C VAL A 48 2.49 13.60 4.76
N LYS A 49 1.32 13.60 4.11
CA LYS A 49 0.00 13.58 4.76
C LYS A 49 -0.80 12.42 4.19
N ALA A 50 -1.32 11.56 5.06
CA ALA A 50 -2.21 10.47 4.65
C ALA A 50 -3.66 10.94 4.64
N THR A 51 -4.43 10.55 3.63
CA THR A 51 -5.89 10.68 3.63
C THR A 51 -6.47 9.59 4.52
N VAL A 52 -6.97 9.97 5.69
CA VAL A 52 -7.49 9.04 6.70
C VAL A 52 -8.86 9.49 7.18
N THR A 53 -9.80 8.54 7.26
CA THR A 53 -11.11 8.72 7.88
C THR A 53 -11.20 7.86 9.13
N ALA A 54 -11.56 8.44 10.27
CA ALA A 54 -11.81 7.69 11.49
C ALA A 54 -13.23 7.11 11.51
N ARG A 55 -13.39 5.86 11.96
CA ARG A 55 -14.69 5.19 12.15
C ARG A 55 -14.66 4.39 13.46
N PRO A 56 -15.76 4.30 14.22
CA PRO A 56 -15.79 3.48 15.43
C PRO A 56 -15.62 1.99 15.10
N LEU A 57 -14.99 1.24 16.01
CA LEU A 57 -14.75 -0.19 15.87
C LEU A 57 -16.06 -0.99 15.67
N SER A 58 -17.18 -0.49 16.21
CA SER A 58 -18.51 -1.07 16.00
C SER A 58 -18.94 -1.15 14.53
N GLU A 59 -18.35 -0.34 13.65
CA GLU A 59 -18.67 -0.28 12.23
C GLU A 59 -17.73 -1.12 11.35
N VAL A 60 -16.86 -1.95 11.94
CA VAL A 60 -15.84 -2.74 11.23
C VAL A 60 -16.38 -3.52 10.03
N ASN A 61 -17.56 -4.14 10.15
CA ASN A 61 -18.14 -4.92 9.06
C ASN A 61 -18.52 -4.04 7.87
N ALA A 62 -19.15 -2.89 8.12
CA ALA A 62 -19.49 -1.94 7.06
C ALA A 62 -18.22 -1.40 6.37
N VAL A 63 -17.17 -1.10 7.15
CA VAL A 63 -15.87 -0.67 6.60
C VAL A 63 -15.26 -1.75 5.70
N LEU A 64 -15.32 -3.02 6.08
CA LEU A 64 -14.81 -4.12 5.24
C LEU A 64 -15.63 -4.29 3.96
N ASP A 65 -16.94 -4.08 3.99
CA ASP A 65 -17.79 -4.14 2.80
C ASP A 65 -17.53 -2.97 1.84
N ASP A 66 -17.35 -1.76 2.38
CA ASP A 66 -16.93 -0.59 1.60
C ASP A 66 -15.54 -0.79 0.98
N LEU A 67 -14.60 -1.41 1.71
CA LEU A 67 -13.27 -1.74 1.20
C LEU A 67 -13.35 -2.69 0.01
N ARG A 68 -14.13 -3.78 0.11
CA ARG A 68 -14.31 -4.75 -0.98
C ARG A 68 -14.99 -4.12 -2.19
N ALA A 69 -15.91 -3.20 -1.97
CA ALA A 69 -16.61 -2.50 -3.04
C ALA A 69 -15.81 -1.33 -3.64
N GLY A 70 -14.59 -1.06 -3.15
CA GLY A 70 -13.75 0.03 -3.63
C GLY A 70 -14.28 1.43 -3.29
N ARG A 71 -15.13 1.56 -2.26
CA ARG A 71 -15.76 2.83 -1.85
C ARG A 71 -14.92 3.66 -0.86
N ILE A 72 -13.78 3.13 -0.40
CA ILE A 72 -12.89 3.83 0.53
C ILE A 72 -11.88 4.67 -0.26
N GLU A 73 -11.88 5.97 0.01
CA GLU A 73 -10.77 6.85 -0.35
C GLU A 73 -9.66 6.76 0.71
N GLY A 74 -8.43 6.48 0.28
CA GLY A 74 -7.28 6.44 1.18
C GLY A 74 -7.32 5.28 2.19
N ARG A 75 -7.50 5.61 3.48
CA ARG A 75 -7.50 4.66 4.61
C ARG A 75 -8.62 4.98 5.60
N VAL A 76 -9.20 3.93 6.17
CA VAL A 76 -10.06 4.04 7.36
C VAL A 76 -9.28 3.57 8.57
N ALA A 77 -9.25 4.38 9.64
CA ALA A 77 -8.70 4.00 10.93
C ALA A 77 -9.84 3.70 11.91
N LEU A 78 -9.85 2.49 12.47
CA LEU A 78 -10.85 2.10 13.46
C LEU A 78 -10.47 2.63 14.84
N THR A 79 -11.40 3.33 15.50
CA THR A 79 -11.24 3.84 16.86
C THR A 79 -11.97 2.92 17.85
N PRO A 80 -11.32 2.47 18.93
CA PRO A 80 -11.94 1.61 19.94
C PRO A 80 -13.23 2.18 20.56
#